data_AF-A0AA47MV22-F1
#
_entry.id   AF-A0AA47MV22-F1
#
_cell.length_a   1.000
_cell.length_b   1.000
_cell.length_c   1.000
_cell.angle_alpha   90.00
_cell.angle_beta   90.00
_cell.angle_gamma   90.00
#
_symmetry.space_group_name_H-M   'P 1'
#
loop_
_entity.id
_entity.type
_entity.pdbx_description
1 polymer ?
#
loop_
_entity_poly.entity_id
_entity_poly.type
_entity_poly.pdbx_seq_one_letter_code
_entity_poly.pdbx_strand_id
1 'polypeptide(L)'
;MKSITSTDGAPCMVGKNKGFVTLLCQQEKRCILNFHCIIHQEALCAQLCGKQLSEVMGLVVSVVNFIVARALNDRQFKALLAEVESHYPGLILHSNVRWLSRSKWLLKFHYLVDISEHLNQLNVKMQGIGNTVLSLQQAVFAFERKLEVFIKDIETGRLLHFERLRNFREACLMIDPEQRFHLQQLAGFTSELLVSFKSRFGEFRERTDLFKFFTHPHECAVDEADLTCIPGISIGDFEMEVADLTSSDMWVGKFKSLNDQLEGIARQRAQLASEYKWTEMGKLPSEDELILKTWNELPVTYRTMQQCDESLNACMKLNLTKYEPDYKAISKSMQQVYAPHTWCYHQLHSPKPEKKKKKKKKKKKKKKKKKKNGEKN
;
A
#
# COMPACT_ATOMS: atom_id res chain seq x y z
N MET A 1 3.65 24.05 -7.29
CA MET A 1 3.07 22.69 -7.20
C MET A 1 4.08 21.80 -6.51
N LYS A 2 3.83 21.35 -5.29
CA LYS A 2 4.74 20.47 -4.53
C LYS A 2 4.41 19.03 -4.95
N SER A 3 5.36 18.30 -5.51
CA SER A 3 5.10 17.03 -6.19
C SER A 3 5.89 15.91 -5.52
N ILE A 4 5.18 15.07 -4.77
CA ILE A 4 5.60 13.71 -4.42
C ILE A 4 4.85 12.77 -5.35
N THR A 5 5.54 11.72 -5.78
CA THR A 5 4.97 10.70 -6.66
C THR A 5 4.92 9.38 -5.93
N SER A 6 3.76 8.72 -5.95
CA SER A 6 3.68 7.32 -5.55
C SER A 6 3.61 6.45 -6.81
N THR A 7 4.53 5.50 -6.95
CA THR A 7 4.64 4.67 -8.15
C THR A 7 4.66 3.19 -7.81
N ASP A 8 4.22 2.33 -8.72
CA ASP A 8 4.23 0.88 -8.52
C ASP A 8 5.63 0.26 -8.55
N GLY A 9 6.70 1.07 -8.69
CA GLY A 9 8.07 0.60 -8.82
C GLY A 9 8.40 -0.05 -10.16
N ALA A 10 7.48 -0.01 -11.14
CA ALA A 10 7.76 -0.56 -12.45
C ALA A 10 8.96 0.18 -13.09
N PRO A 11 9.83 -0.49 -13.86
CA PRO A 11 10.97 0.17 -14.50
C PRO A 11 10.59 1.38 -15.38
N CYS A 12 9.39 1.37 -15.96
CA CYS A 12 8.84 2.50 -16.70
C CYS A 12 8.49 3.71 -15.81
N MET A 13 8.29 3.51 -14.50
CA MET A 13 8.01 4.55 -13.52
C MET A 13 9.28 5.04 -12.82
N VAL A 14 10.15 4.14 -12.34
CA VAL A 14 11.31 4.48 -11.49
C VAL A 14 12.68 4.31 -12.16
N GLY A 15 12.74 3.92 -13.43
CA GLY A 15 14.00 3.63 -14.12
C GLY A 15 14.96 4.83 -14.18
N LYS A 16 16.23 4.63 -13.77
CA LYS A 16 17.25 5.68 -13.57
C LYS A 16 17.43 6.68 -14.73
N ASN A 17 17.23 6.26 -15.98
CA ASN A 17 17.46 7.11 -17.16
C ASN A 17 16.17 7.47 -17.90
N LYS A 18 15.09 6.69 -17.73
CA LYS A 18 13.88 6.75 -18.59
C LYS A 18 12.58 6.47 -17.84
N GLY A 19 12.63 6.35 -16.52
CA GLY A 19 11.45 6.23 -15.68
C GLY A 19 10.68 7.53 -15.68
N PHE A 20 9.35 7.45 -15.59
CA PHE A 20 8.45 8.59 -15.45
C PHE A 20 8.93 9.58 -14.38
N VAL A 21 9.31 9.10 -13.20
CA VAL A 21 9.81 9.94 -12.08
C VAL A 21 11.08 10.67 -12.50
N THR A 22 12.04 9.97 -13.11
CA THR A 22 13.29 10.57 -13.59
C THR A 22 13.03 11.67 -14.62
N LEU A 23 12.15 11.40 -15.59
CA LEU A 23 11.79 12.37 -16.62
C LEU A 23 11.02 13.56 -16.04
N LEU A 24 10.17 13.31 -15.03
CA LEU A 24 9.44 14.35 -14.32
C LEU A 24 10.40 15.24 -13.51
N CYS A 25 11.38 14.66 -12.80
CA CYS A 25 12.43 15.42 -12.12
C CYS A 25 13.22 16.31 -13.09
N GLN A 26 13.56 15.78 -14.27
CA GLN A 26 14.29 16.53 -15.31
C GLN A 26 13.45 17.68 -15.89
N GLN A 27 12.18 17.41 -16.19
CA GLN A 27 11.27 18.42 -16.73
C GLN A 27 10.99 19.54 -15.73
N GLU A 28 10.78 19.17 -14.47
CA GLU A 28 10.49 20.10 -13.39
C GLU A 28 11.75 20.77 -12.81
N LYS A 29 12.95 20.35 -13.26
CA LYS A 29 14.27 20.81 -12.81
C LYS A 29 14.42 20.78 -11.28
N ARG A 30 13.85 19.77 -10.63
CA ARG A 30 13.85 19.61 -9.17
C ARG A 30 13.75 18.16 -8.77
N CYS A 31 14.23 17.85 -7.57
CA CYS A 31 14.07 16.54 -6.98
C CYS A 31 12.59 16.33 -6.59
N ILE A 32 12.03 15.20 -6.98
CA ILE A 32 10.66 14.77 -6.65
C ILE A 32 10.82 13.58 -5.75
N LEU A 33 10.28 13.67 -4.53
CA LEU A 33 10.24 12.50 -3.65
C LEU A 33 9.34 11.47 -4.32
N ASN A 34 9.89 10.31 -4.58
CA ASN A 34 9.15 9.16 -5.04
C ASN A 34 9.02 8.19 -3.87
N PHE A 35 7.84 7.60 -3.73
CA PHE A 35 7.59 6.50 -2.82
C PHE A 35 6.98 5.35 -3.60
N HIS A 36 7.37 4.13 -3.28
CA HIS A 36 6.67 2.97 -3.81
C HIS A 36 5.24 2.91 -3.26
N CYS A 37 4.26 2.73 -4.14
CA CYS A 37 2.86 2.56 -3.78
C CYS A 37 2.74 1.34 -2.88
N ILE A 38 2.19 1.55 -1.70
CA ILE A 38 2.03 0.52 -0.67
C ILE A 38 0.97 -0.53 -1.09
N ILE A 39 0.08 -0.19 -2.02
CA ILE A 39 -1.11 -0.99 -2.38
C ILE A 39 -0.83 -2.11 -3.39
N HIS A 40 0.36 -2.18 -3.99
CA HIS A 40 0.70 -3.29 -4.92
C HIS A 40 1.11 -4.57 -4.15
N GLN A 41 0.23 -5.05 -3.27
CA GLN A 41 0.37 -6.30 -2.50
C GLN A 41 0.45 -7.52 -3.41
N GLU A 42 -0.30 -7.52 -4.51
CA GLU A 42 -0.25 -8.60 -5.51
C GLU A 42 1.14 -8.76 -6.11
N ALA A 43 1.89 -7.66 -6.28
CA ALA A 43 3.26 -7.71 -6.82
C ALA A 43 4.28 -8.21 -5.78
N LEU A 44 4.13 -7.85 -4.50
CA LEU A 44 4.98 -8.35 -3.40
C LEU A 44 4.72 -9.83 -3.12
N CYS A 45 3.45 -10.24 -3.00
CA CYS A 45 3.08 -11.64 -2.90
C CYS A 45 3.46 -12.41 -4.18
N ALA A 46 3.37 -11.82 -5.37
CA ALA A 46 3.86 -12.44 -6.61
C ALA A 46 5.39 -12.55 -6.68
N GLN A 47 6.14 -11.65 -6.04
CA GLN A 47 7.59 -11.79 -5.87
C GLN A 47 7.93 -12.94 -4.91
N LEU A 48 7.12 -13.17 -3.86
CA LEU A 48 7.21 -14.37 -3.02
C LEU A 48 6.75 -15.64 -3.74
N CYS A 49 5.98 -15.51 -4.81
CA CYS A 49 5.57 -16.61 -5.67
C CYS A 49 6.72 -17.12 -6.55
N GLY A 50 7.92 -17.29 -5.99
CA GLY A 50 8.91 -18.20 -6.55
C GLY A 50 8.26 -19.53 -6.96
N LYS A 51 8.93 -20.32 -7.80
CA LYS A 51 8.33 -21.50 -8.51
C LYS A 51 7.45 -22.42 -7.64
N GLN A 52 7.67 -22.47 -6.32
CA GLN A 52 6.94 -23.33 -5.41
C GLN A 52 5.66 -22.75 -4.78
N LEU A 53 5.52 -21.43 -4.65
CA LEU A 53 4.28 -20.78 -4.16
C LEU A 53 3.37 -20.39 -5.34
N SER A 54 3.93 -20.22 -6.53
CA SER A 54 3.16 -20.00 -7.77
C SER A 54 2.22 -21.16 -8.10
N GLU A 55 2.58 -22.40 -7.77
CA GLU A 55 1.70 -23.56 -7.95
C GLU A 55 0.47 -23.48 -7.04
N VAL A 56 0.66 -23.06 -5.78
CA VAL A 56 -0.41 -22.87 -4.81
C VAL A 56 -1.34 -21.75 -5.26
N MET A 57 -0.78 -20.59 -5.59
CA MET A 57 -1.55 -19.44 -6.07
C MET A 57 -2.24 -19.73 -7.40
N GLY A 58 -1.60 -20.44 -8.32
CA GLY A 58 -2.21 -20.87 -9.58
C GLY A 58 -3.43 -21.76 -9.37
N LEU A 59 -3.37 -22.68 -8.41
CA LEU A 59 -4.52 -23.50 -8.04
C LEU A 59 -5.60 -22.67 -7.35
N VAL A 60 -5.26 -21.79 -6.41
CA VAL A 60 -6.21 -20.89 -5.73
C VAL A 60 -6.93 -20.00 -6.75
N VAL A 61 -6.20 -19.36 -7.66
CA VAL A 61 -6.77 -18.54 -8.75
C VAL A 61 -7.66 -19.38 -9.65
N SER A 62 -7.26 -20.60 -9.99
CA SER A 62 -8.09 -21.51 -10.81
C SER A 62 -9.39 -21.88 -10.10
N VAL A 63 -9.35 -22.17 -8.79
CA VAL A 63 -10.52 -22.48 -7.97
C VAL A 63 -11.43 -21.26 -7.83
N VAL A 64 -10.88 -20.08 -7.52
CA VAL A 64 -11.64 -18.82 -7.45
C VAL A 64 -12.28 -18.52 -8.80
N ASN A 65 -11.55 -18.62 -9.90
CA ASN A 65 -12.09 -18.43 -11.25
C ASN A 65 -13.21 -19.44 -11.54
N PHE A 66 -13.07 -20.69 -11.13
CA PHE A 66 -14.13 -21.70 -11.28
C PHE A 66 -15.38 -21.37 -10.46
N ILE A 67 -15.22 -20.91 -9.22
CA ILE A 67 -16.33 -20.53 -8.33
C ILE A 67 -17.05 -19.29 -8.91
N VAL A 68 -16.29 -18.27 -9.29
CA VAL A 68 -16.83 -16.98 -9.76
C VAL A 68 -17.35 -17.07 -11.21
N ALA A 69 -16.87 -18.02 -12.03
CA ALA A 69 -17.30 -18.17 -13.43
C ALA A 69 -18.79 -18.48 -13.59
N ARG A 70 -19.46 -19.03 -12.57
CA ARG A 70 -20.89 -19.40 -12.64
C ARG A 70 -21.61 -19.08 -11.33
N ALA A 71 -22.75 -18.40 -11.44
CA ALA A 71 -23.62 -18.09 -10.30
C ALA A 71 -24.06 -19.33 -9.51
N LEU A 72 -24.19 -20.49 -10.16
CA LEU A 72 -24.48 -21.76 -9.50
C LEU A 72 -23.30 -22.22 -8.62
N ASN A 73 -22.07 -22.11 -9.12
CA ASN A 73 -20.87 -22.51 -8.38
C ASN A 73 -20.67 -21.60 -7.16
N ASP A 74 -20.86 -20.28 -7.30
CA ASP A 74 -20.83 -19.33 -6.19
C ASP A 74 -21.90 -19.64 -5.12
N ARG A 75 -23.15 -19.94 -5.54
CA ARG A 75 -24.22 -20.32 -4.61
C ARG A 75 -23.93 -21.64 -3.88
N GLN A 76 -23.45 -22.64 -4.61
CA GLN A 76 -23.10 -23.95 -4.03
C GLN A 76 -21.90 -23.84 -3.09
N PHE A 77 -20.91 -23.03 -3.45
CA PHE A 77 -19.76 -22.78 -2.58
C PHE A 77 -20.16 -22.05 -1.30
N LYS A 78 -21.04 -21.04 -1.38
CA LYS A 78 -21.58 -20.37 -0.19
C LYS A 78 -22.41 -21.29 0.69
N ALA A 79 -23.21 -22.19 0.09
CA ALA A 79 -23.97 -23.19 0.84
C ALA A 79 -23.04 -24.20 1.54
N LEU A 80 -21.99 -24.66 0.84
CA LEU A 80 -20.95 -25.51 1.41
C LEU A 80 -20.22 -24.80 2.55
N LEU A 81 -19.84 -23.53 2.39
CA LEU A 81 -19.19 -22.76 3.45
C LEU A 81 -20.09 -22.61 4.67
N ALA A 82 -21.39 -22.37 4.50
CA ALA A 82 -22.33 -22.30 5.62
C ALA A 82 -22.47 -23.64 6.36
N GLU A 83 -22.41 -24.76 5.64
CA GLU A 83 -22.44 -26.11 6.22
C GLU A 83 -21.15 -26.40 6.99
N VAL A 84 -20.02 -26.00 6.43
CA VAL A 84 -18.66 -26.26 6.93
C VAL A 84 -18.26 -25.31 8.07
N GLU A 85 -18.67 -24.03 8.06
CA GLU A 85 -18.49 -23.10 9.18
C GLU A 85 -19.31 -23.49 10.41
N SER A 86 -20.38 -24.29 10.25
CA SER A 86 -21.18 -24.79 11.36
C SER A 86 -20.51 -25.95 12.13
N HIS A 87 -19.52 -26.62 11.51
CA HIS A 87 -18.88 -27.82 12.05
C HIS A 87 -17.40 -27.90 11.60
N TYR A 88 -16.46 -27.48 12.45
CA TYR A 88 -15.08 -27.97 12.31
C TYR A 88 -14.66 -28.71 13.58
N PRO A 89 -14.40 -30.01 13.43
CA PRO A 89 -13.03 -30.48 13.67
C PRO A 89 -12.61 -31.59 12.69
N GLY A 90 -12.60 -31.32 11.37
CA GLY A 90 -11.92 -32.19 10.41
C GLY A 90 -12.69 -32.42 9.11
N LEU A 91 -12.48 -31.56 8.10
CA LEU A 91 -12.93 -31.86 6.75
C LEU A 91 -11.98 -32.89 6.10
N ILE A 92 -12.29 -34.17 6.34
CA ILE A 92 -12.09 -35.34 5.48
C ILE A 92 -10.72 -35.41 4.77
N LEU A 93 -9.70 -35.91 5.48
CA LEU A 93 -8.40 -36.34 4.93
C LEU A 93 -8.29 -37.88 4.80
N HIS A 94 -9.41 -38.59 4.59
CA HIS A 94 -9.48 -40.06 4.64
C HIS A 94 -8.96 -40.79 3.38
N SER A 95 -7.74 -40.51 2.92
CA SER A 95 -7.10 -41.36 1.91
C SER A 95 -5.58 -41.48 2.14
N ASN A 96 -5.19 -42.55 2.83
CA ASN A 96 -3.85 -42.85 3.36
C ASN A 96 -2.70 -42.88 2.33
N VAL A 97 -2.98 -42.87 1.02
CA VAL A 97 -1.95 -42.88 -0.04
C VAL A 97 -1.80 -41.52 -0.74
N ARG A 98 -2.77 -40.61 -0.56
CA ARG A 98 -2.88 -39.32 -1.29
C ARG A 98 -2.67 -38.09 -0.40
N TRP A 99 -2.55 -38.29 0.91
CA TRP A 99 -2.46 -37.23 1.91
C TRP A 99 -1.03 -36.69 2.08
N LEU A 100 0.01 -37.53 2.00
CA LEU A 100 1.42 -37.12 2.13
C LEU A 100 1.87 -36.12 1.05
N SER A 101 1.34 -36.26 -0.17
CA SER A 101 1.61 -35.31 -1.27
C SER A 101 0.77 -34.03 -1.15
N ARG A 102 -0.42 -34.10 -0.54
CA ARG A 102 -1.30 -32.96 -0.30
C ARG A 102 -0.94 -32.16 0.96
N SER A 103 -0.33 -32.79 1.95
CA SER A 103 0.03 -32.16 3.23
C SER A 103 1.07 -31.05 3.05
N LYS A 104 2.05 -31.24 2.16
CA LYS A 104 3.04 -30.20 1.82
C LYS A 104 2.40 -28.97 1.16
N TRP A 105 1.41 -29.18 0.30
CA TRP A 105 0.68 -28.09 -0.38
C TRP A 105 -0.27 -27.37 0.60
N LEU A 106 -1.02 -28.13 1.39
CA LEU A 106 -1.93 -27.59 2.40
C LEU A 106 -1.18 -26.77 3.47
N LEU A 107 0.01 -27.22 3.88
CA LEU A 107 0.87 -26.47 4.78
C LEU A 107 1.20 -25.07 4.23
N LYS A 108 1.56 -24.97 2.94
CA LYS A 108 1.82 -23.70 2.27
C LYS A 108 0.55 -22.86 2.12
N PHE A 109 -0.59 -23.49 1.87
CA PHE A 109 -1.88 -22.80 1.78
C PHE A 109 -2.25 -22.13 3.10
N HIS A 110 -2.18 -22.86 4.22
CA HIS A 110 -2.47 -22.28 5.53
C HIS A 110 -1.50 -21.16 5.90
N TYR A 111 -0.20 -21.32 5.60
CA TYR A 111 0.78 -20.25 5.72
C TYR A 111 0.38 -19.00 4.90
N LEU A 112 -0.04 -19.19 3.64
CA LEU A 112 -0.43 -18.09 2.76
C LEU A 112 -1.67 -17.35 3.28
N VAL A 113 -2.63 -18.06 3.86
CA VAL A 113 -3.81 -17.44 4.48
C VAL A 113 -3.38 -16.54 5.63
N ASP A 114 -2.57 -17.06 6.57
CA ASP A 114 -2.11 -16.31 7.74
C ASP A 114 -1.24 -15.09 7.34
N ILE A 115 -0.27 -15.25 6.43
CA ILE A 115 0.60 -14.13 6.01
C ILE A 115 -0.17 -13.06 5.23
N SER A 116 -1.17 -13.46 4.44
CA SER A 116 -2.03 -12.52 3.71
C SER A 116 -2.90 -11.71 4.66
N GLU A 117 -3.37 -12.32 5.76
CA GLU A 117 -4.07 -11.60 6.81
C GLU A 117 -3.18 -10.55 7.48
N HIS A 118 -1.95 -10.89 7.85
CA HIS A 118 -0.97 -9.94 8.41
C HIS A 118 -0.68 -8.78 7.46
N LEU A 119 -0.51 -9.07 6.17
CA LEU A 119 -0.32 -8.05 5.13
C LEU A 119 -1.56 -7.16 5.00
N ASN A 120 -2.76 -7.74 5.07
CA ASN A 120 -4.01 -6.99 5.02
C ASN A 120 -4.17 -6.04 6.22
N GLN A 121 -3.78 -6.47 7.43
CA GLN A 121 -3.79 -5.62 8.62
C GLN A 121 -2.91 -4.37 8.45
N LEU A 122 -1.71 -4.54 7.87
CA LEU A 122 -0.88 -3.39 7.53
C LEU A 122 -1.59 -2.50 6.50
N ASN A 123 -2.14 -3.08 5.45
CA ASN A 123 -2.82 -2.33 4.40
C ASN A 123 -3.93 -1.43 4.90
N VAL A 124 -4.79 -1.95 5.77
CA VAL A 124 -5.88 -1.17 6.38
C VAL A 124 -5.32 0.03 7.15
N LYS A 125 -4.21 -0.16 7.90
CA LYS A 125 -3.55 0.95 8.60
C LYS A 125 -3.01 2.00 7.63
N MET A 126 -2.46 1.58 6.49
CA MET A 126 -1.85 2.50 5.52
C MET A 126 -2.89 3.29 4.71
N GLN A 127 -4.11 2.76 4.54
CA GLN A 127 -5.20 3.36 3.75
C GLN A 127 -6.06 4.38 4.50
N GLY A 128 -5.79 4.62 5.79
CA GLY A 128 -6.52 5.59 6.61
C GLY A 128 -6.39 7.03 6.10
N ILE A 129 -7.51 7.76 6.04
CA ILE A 129 -7.51 9.20 5.77
C ILE A 129 -6.86 9.91 6.98
N GLY A 130 -5.95 10.85 6.72
CA GLY A 130 -5.27 11.61 7.78
C GLY A 130 -3.99 10.97 8.33
N ASN A 131 -3.49 9.90 7.70
CA ASN A 131 -2.17 9.37 8.01
C ASN A 131 -1.07 10.36 7.61
N THR A 132 -0.09 10.55 8.50
CA THR A 132 1.14 11.31 8.23
C THR A 132 2.20 10.39 7.63
N VAL A 133 3.21 10.94 6.95
CA VAL A 133 4.34 10.13 6.46
C VAL A 133 5.06 9.43 7.62
N LEU A 134 5.14 10.08 8.78
CA LEU A 134 5.69 9.49 10.00
C LEU A 134 4.86 8.29 10.48
N SER A 135 3.52 8.39 10.52
CA SER A 135 2.69 7.27 10.95
C SER A 135 2.75 6.08 9.98
N LEU A 136 2.83 6.35 8.67
CA LEU A 136 3.03 5.32 7.65
C LEU A 136 4.39 4.65 7.77
N GLN A 137 5.47 5.42 7.96
CA GLN A 137 6.81 4.90 8.21
C GLN A 137 6.84 4.01 9.45
N GLN A 138 6.26 4.47 10.56
CA GLN A 138 6.18 3.70 11.80
C GLN A 138 5.42 2.39 11.60
N ALA A 139 4.31 2.40 10.86
CA ALA A 139 3.56 1.19 10.55
C ALA A 139 4.36 0.18 9.72
N VAL A 140 5.11 0.65 8.71
CA VAL A 140 6.03 -0.17 7.89
C VAL A 140 7.13 -0.78 8.76
N PHE A 141 7.86 0.03 9.54
CA PHE A 141 8.94 -0.47 10.40
C PHE A 141 8.43 -1.42 11.48
N ALA A 142 7.26 -1.17 12.05
CA ALA A 142 6.64 -2.11 12.98
C ALA A 142 6.31 -3.44 12.30
N PHE A 143 5.85 -3.43 11.05
CA PHE A 143 5.58 -4.65 10.30
C PHE A 143 6.86 -5.42 9.96
N GLU A 144 7.95 -4.75 9.61
CA GLU A 144 9.25 -5.40 9.42
C GLU A 144 9.73 -6.14 10.68
N ARG A 145 9.59 -5.52 11.85
CA ARG A 145 9.89 -6.19 13.13
C ARG A 145 8.96 -7.37 13.38
N LYS A 146 7.68 -7.29 12.98
CA LYS A 146 6.75 -8.42 13.07
C LYS A 146 7.20 -9.57 12.17
N LEU A 147 7.64 -9.31 10.94
CA LEU A 147 8.19 -10.35 10.06
C LEU A 147 9.40 -11.04 10.71
N GLU A 148 10.27 -10.31 11.40
CA GLU A 148 11.38 -10.91 12.16
C GLU A 148 10.89 -11.82 13.30
N VAL A 149 9.83 -11.42 14.01
CA VAL A 149 9.17 -12.27 15.02
C VAL A 149 8.54 -13.51 14.38
N PHE A 150 7.89 -13.36 13.23
CA PHE A 150 7.23 -14.44 12.49
C PHE A 150 8.24 -15.50 12.02
N ILE A 151 9.40 -15.07 11.52
CA ILE A 151 10.49 -15.99 11.14
C ILE A 151 10.87 -16.87 12.34
N LYS A 152 11.15 -16.26 13.50
CA LYS A 152 11.50 -16.99 14.73
C LYS A 152 10.37 -17.92 15.21
N ASP A 153 9.13 -17.48 15.12
CA ASP A 153 7.96 -18.27 15.52
C ASP A 153 7.74 -19.50 14.63
N ILE A 154 8.06 -19.40 13.34
CA ILE A 154 8.06 -20.52 12.39
C ILE A 154 9.24 -21.47 12.65
N GLU A 155 10.46 -20.93 12.82
CA GLU A 155 11.68 -21.71 13.07
C GLU A 155 11.59 -22.54 14.36
N THR A 156 11.02 -21.95 15.41
CA THR A 156 10.77 -22.65 16.69
C THR A 156 9.60 -23.62 16.63
N GLY A 157 8.77 -23.56 15.57
CA GLY A 157 7.63 -24.44 15.37
C GLY A 157 6.43 -24.19 16.31
N ARG A 158 6.44 -23.09 17.08
CA ARG A 158 5.33 -22.74 17.98
C ARG A 158 4.09 -22.25 17.23
N LEU A 159 4.31 -21.54 16.11
CA LEU A 159 3.25 -21.05 15.21
C LEU A 159 2.17 -20.22 15.96
N LEU A 160 2.56 -19.42 16.93
CA LEU A 160 1.64 -18.56 17.69
C LEU A 160 1.04 -17.44 16.83
N HIS A 161 1.73 -17.03 15.77
CA HIS A 161 1.28 -15.98 14.84
C HIS A 161 0.69 -16.54 13.53
N PHE A 162 0.62 -17.87 13.41
CA PHE A 162 0.09 -18.57 12.24
C PHE A 162 -0.96 -19.58 12.72
N GLU A 163 -2.10 -19.08 13.20
CA GLU A 163 -3.12 -19.89 13.85
C GLU A 163 -3.69 -20.96 12.91
N ARG A 164 -3.97 -20.60 11.64
CA ARG A 164 -4.52 -21.56 10.67
C ARG A 164 -3.50 -22.64 10.36
N LEU A 165 -2.23 -22.26 10.23
CA LEU A 165 -1.13 -23.21 10.04
C LEU A 165 -0.93 -24.12 11.25
N ARG A 166 -1.00 -23.58 12.47
CA ARG A 166 -0.87 -24.32 13.72
C ARG A 166 -1.97 -25.37 13.85
N ASN A 167 -3.23 -24.94 13.70
CA ASN A 167 -4.39 -25.83 13.82
C ASN A 167 -4.34 -26.95 12.78
N PHE A 168 -3.90 -26.65 11.54
CA PHE A 168 -3.68 -27.67 10.51
C PHE A 168 -2.57 -28.67 10.90
N ARG A 169 -1.44 -28.18 11.41
CA ARG A 169 -0.31 -29.02 11.84
C ARG A 169 -0.73 -29.94 12.98
N GLU A 170 -1.42 -29.42 13.98
CA GLU A 170 -1.93 -30.21 15.12
C GLU A 170 -2.91 -31.28 14.66
N ALA A 171 -3.88 -30.93 13.80
CA ALA A 171 -4.82 -31.89 13.24
C ALA A 171 -4.12 -33.02 12.47
N CYS A 172 -3.03 -32.71 11.77
CA CYS A 172 -2.23 -33.72 11.08
C CYS A 172 -1.46 -34.63 12.05
N LEU A 173 -0.87 -34.08 13.11
CA LEU A 173 -0.17 -34.86 14.15
C LEU A 173 -1.10 -35.78 14.95
N MET A 174 -2.39 -35.45 15.06
CA MET A 174 -3.40 -36.34 15.65
C MET A 174 -3.66 -37.58 14.79
N ILE A 175 -3.43 -37.50 13.48
CA ILE A 175 -3.62 -38.60 12.52
C ILE A 175 -2.33 -39.40 12.38
N ASP A 176 -1.18 -38.72 12.26
CA ASP A 176 0.15 -39.31 12.15
C ASP A 176 1.16 -38.56 13.04
N PRO A 177 1.45 -39.06 14.25
CA PRO A 177 2.40 -38.44 15.18
C PRO A 177 3.84 -38.36 14.68
N GLU A 178 4.23 -39.21 13.72
CA GLU A 178 5.59 -39.25 13.17
C GLU A 178 5.76 -38.29 11.97
N GLN A 179 4.69 -37.62 11.55
CA GLN A 179 4.71 -36.74 10.40
C GLN A 179 5.68 -35.57 10.58
N ARG A 180 6.58 -35.42 9.61
CA ARG A 180 7.53 -34.30 9.55
C ARG A 180 6.99 -33.14 8.72
N PHE A 181 7.11 -31.94 9.28
CA PHE A 181 6.76 -30.68 8.60
C PHE A 181 8.02 -29.86 8.31
N HIS A 182 8.18 -29.43 7.06
CA HIS A 182 9.31 -28.61 6.64
C HIS A 182 9.05 -27.12 6.89
N LEU A 183 8.99 -26.71 8.16
CA LEU A 183 8.74 -25.31 8.55
C LEU A 183 9.86 -24.36 8.13
N GLN A 184 11.11 -24.86 8.01
CA GLN A 184 12.26 -24.07 7.55
C GLN A 184 12.03 -23.41 6.20
N GLN A 185 11.29 -24.09 5.31
CA GLN A 185 10.94 -23.51 4.01
C GLN A 185 10.00 -22.32 4.14
N LEU A 186 9.05 -22.37 5.07
CA LEU A 186 8.11 -21.27 5.32
C LEU A 186 8.84 -20.07 5.93
N ALA A 187 9.76 -20.31 6.86
CA ALA A 187 10.64 -19.27 7.42
C ALA A 187 11.50 -18.61 6.32
N GLY A 188 11.98 -19.41 5.35
CA GLY A 188 12.67 -18.91 4.16
C GLY A 188 11.79 -17.95 3.34
N PHE A 189 10.53 -18.32 3.07
CA PHE A 189 9.59 -17.42 2.38
C PHE A 189 9.33 -16.13 3.15
N THR A 190 9.19 -16.19 4.47
CA THR A 190 9.01 -14.99 5.30
C THR A 190 10.27 -14.12 5.33
N SER A 191 11.45 -14.73 5.26
CA SER A 191 12.74 -14.02 5.16
C SER A 191 12.89 -13.29 3.83
N GLU A 192 12.52 -13.94 2.72
CA GLU A 192 12.49 -13.30 1.39
C GLU A 192 11.49 -12.13 1.34
N LEU A 193 10.35 -12.27 2.01
CA LEU A 193 9.39 -11.18 2.19
C LEU A 193 10.00 -10.01 2.95
N LEU A 194 10.66 -10.28 4.08
CA LEU A 194 11.33 -9.24 4.85
C LEU A 194 12.35 -8.49 4.01
N VAL A 195 13.24 -9.19 3.28
CA VAL A 195 14.24 -8.55 2.42
C VAL A 195 13.58 -7.67 1.36
N SER A 196 12.54 -8.19 0.69
CA SER A 196 11.79 -7.45 -0.33
C SER A 196 11.10 -6.21 0.27
N PHE A 197 10.57 -6.33 1.48
CA PHE A 197 9.94 -5.24 2.22
C PHE A 197 10.96 -4.15 2.57
N LYS A 198 12.11 -4.55 3.15
CA LYS A 198 13.19 -3.63 3.49
C LYS A 198 13.70 -2.88 2.26
N SER A 199 13.84 -3.57 1.13
CA SER A 199 14.24 -2.95 -0.14
C SER A 199 13.19 -1.98 -0.67
N ARG A 200 11.91 -2.36 -0.68
CA ARG A 200 10.82 -1.54 -1.24
C ARG A 200 10.59 -0.26 -0.45
N PHE A 201 10.76 -0.32 0.87
CA PHE A 201 10.58 0.81 1.78
C PHE A 201 11.89 1.44 2.25
N GLY A 202 12.98 1.22 1.48
CA GLY A 202 14.31 1.78 1.77
C GLY A 202 14.30 3.31 1.93
N GLU A 203 13.53 4.01 1.08
CA GLU A 203 13.39 5.47 1.08
C GLU A 203 12.86 6.01 2.42
N PHE A 204 12.05 5.24 3.16
CA PHE A 204 11.63 5.66 4.49
C PHE A 204 12.79 5.67 5.47
N ARG A 205 13.79 4.79 5.34
CA ARG A 205 14.96 4.81 6.24
C ARG A 205 15.86 5.99 5.97
N GLU A 206 16.12 6.25 4.69
CA GLU A 206 16.99 7.34 4.23
C GLU A 206 16.50 8.73 4.65
N ARG A 207 15.22 8.87 5.01
CA ARG A 207 14.58 10.15 5.36
C ARG A 207 14.00 10.15 6.76
N THR A 208 14.48 9.27 7.63
CA THR A 208 13.94 9.11 8.99
C THR A 208 14.04 10.40 9.79
N ASP A 209 15.19 11.05 9.76
CA ASP A 209 15.44 12.27 10.54
C ASP A 209 14.63 13.45 10.01
N LEU A 210 14.46 13.52 8.69
CA LEU A 210 13.55 14.49 8.05
C LEU A 210 12.11 14.33 8.54
N PHE A 211 11.59 13.10 8.66
CA PHE A 211 10.22 12.88 9.15
C PHE A 211 10.09 13.07 10.67
N LYS A 212 11.13 12.76 11.43
CA LYS A 212 11.16 13.01 12.88
C LYS A 212 11.11 14.51 13.18
N PHE A 213 11.74 15.32 12.33
CA PHE A 213 11.82 16.78 12.45
C PHE A 213 10.46 17.48 12.59
N PHE A 214 9.38 16.94 12.01
CA PHE A 214 8.04 17.58 12.09
C PHE A 214 7.45 17.67 13.48
N THR A 215 7.81 16.70 14.32
CA THR A 215 7.24 16.52 15.66
C THR A 215 8.31 16.77 16.72
N HIS A 216 9.57 16.52 16.40
CA HIS A 216 10.69 16.65 17.33
C HIS A 216 11.84 17.46 16.71
N PRO A 217 11.61 18.70 16.21
CA PRO A 217 12.68 19.49 15.59
C PRO A 217 13.83 19.78 16.57
N HIS A 218 13.52 19.79 17.87
CA HIS A 218 14.47 20.03 18.95
C HIS A 218 15.32 18.80 19.33
N GLU A 219 15.01 17.61 18.79
CA GLU A 219 15.75 16.37 19.05
C GLU A 219 16.50 15.84 17.82
N CYS A 220 16.41 16.53 16.69
CA CYS A 220 16.98 16.06 15.43
C CYS A 220 18.32 16.74 15.17
N ALA A 221 19.28 15.95 14.69
CA ALA A 221 20.53 16.47 14.15
C ALA A 221 20.26 17.07 12.77
N VAL A 222 20.51 18.37 12.60
CA VAL A 222 20.14 19.10 11.36
C VAL A 222 20.95 18.62 10.17
N ASP A 223 22.19 18.21 10.41
CA ASP A 223 23.13 17.63 9.47
C ASP A 223 22.70 16.26 8.94
N GLU A 224 21.83 15.55 9.65
CA GLU A 224 21.29 14.25 9.25
C GLU A 224 20.02 14.37 8.39
N ALA A 225 19.34 15.53 8.41
CA ALA A 225 18.14 15.76 7.61
C ALA A 225 18.49 16.09 6.15
N ASP A 226 18.30 15.14 5.22
CA ASP A 226 18.44 15.40 3.78
C ASP A 226 17.34 16.35 3.27
N LEU A 227 17.62 17.65 3.30
CA LEU A 227 16.74 18.73 2.81
C LEU A 227 16.85 18.97 1.30
N THR A 228 17.78 18.29 0.61
CA THR A 228 18.01 18.50 -0.84
C THR A 228 16.78 18.14 -1.68
N CYS A 229 15.86 17.36 -1.11
CA CYS A 229 14.60 16.98 -1.74
C CYS A 229 13.52 18.07 -1.68
N ILE A 230 13.71 19.16 -0.93
CA ILE A 230 12.71 20.22 -0.78
C ILE A 230 13.14 21.45 -1.60
N PRO A 231 12.46 21.73 -2.73
CA PRO A 231 12.87 22.82 -3.61
C PRO A 231 12.64 24.18 -2.96
N GLY A 232 13.68 25.03 -2.96
CA GLY A 232 13.61 26.42 -2.50
C GLY A 232 14.00 26.65 -1.04
N ILE A 233 14.43 25.62 -0.31
CA ILE A 233 14.95 25.75 1.05
C ILE A 233 16.44 26.04 1.03
N SER A 234 16.83 27.11 1.72
CA SER A 234 18.24 27.42 2.02
C SER A 234 18.68 26.60 3.22
N ILE A 235 19.63 25.69 3.03
CA ILE A 235 20.13 24.81 4.10
C ILE A 235 20.74 25.64 5.23
N GLY A 236 21.52 26.68 4.89
CA GLY A 236 22.14 27.55 5.89
C GLY A 236 21.13 28.34 6.71
N ASP A 237 20.08 28.89 6.08
CA ASP A 237 19.03 29.60 6.82
C ASP A 237 18.24 28.63 7.70
N PHE A 238 17.97 27.42 7.20
CA PHE A 238 17.32 26.39 7.98
C PHE A 238 18.14 26.01 9.22
N GLU A 239 19.44 25.76 9.07
CA GLU A 239 20.36 25.46 10.19
C GLU A 239 20.35 26.54 11.26
N MET A 240 20.38 27.82 10.87
CA MET A 240 20.29 28.94 11.80
C MET A 240 18.93 29.03 12.49
N GLU A 241 17.83 28.85 11.74
CA GLU A 241 16.49 28.82 12.31
C GLU A 241 16.31 27.65 13.32
N VAL A 242 16.90 26.48 13.06
CA VAL A 242 16.87 25.37 14.03
C VAL A 242 17.71 25.68 15.27
N ALA A 243 18.87 26.32 15.11
CA ALA A 243 19.71 26.73 16.23
C ALA A 243 18.98 27.74 17.15
N ASP A 244 18.27 28.70 16.57
CA ASP A 244 17.44 29.66 17.31
C ASP A 244 16.27 28.96 18.02
N LEU A 245 15.61 28.02 17.34
CA LEU A 245 14.48 27.28 17.90
C LEU A 245 14.91 26.40 19.07
N THR A 246 16.01 25.66 18.92
CA THR A 246 16.55 24.77 19.96
C THR A 246 17.06 25.52 21.18
N SER A 247 17.48 26.78 20.99
CA SER A 247 17.88 27.67 22.08
C SER A 247 16.68 28.35 22.79
N SER A 248 15.47 28.24 22.23
CA SER A 248 14.28 28.87 22.78
C SER A 248 13.41 27.90 23.58
N ASP A 249 13.45 27.99 24.91
CA ASP A 249 12.62 27.18 25.81
C ASP A 249 11.12 27.27 25.48
N MET A 250 10.67 28.44 25.05
CA MET A 250 9.27 28.66 24.66
C MET A 250 8.89 27.84 23.42
N TRP A 251 9.71 27.86 22.36
CA TRP A 251 9.43 27.11 21.13
C TRP A 251 9.66 25.61 21.31
N VAL A 252 10.70 25.20 22.04
CA VAL A 252 10.88 23.81 22.46
C VAL A 252 9.66 23.31 23.23
N GLY A 253 9.16 24.10 24.19
CA GLY A 253 7.96 23.79 24.96
C GLY A 253 6.72 23.64 24.08
N LYS A 254 6.60 24.44 23.01
CA LYS A 254 5.50 24.34 22.04
C LYS A 254 5.49 22.99 21.32
N PHE A 255 6.64 22.51 20.85
CA PHE A 255 6.74 21.21 20.18
C PHE A 255 6.54 20.04 21.15
N LYS A 256 6.96 20.16 22.41
CA LYS A 256 6.60 19.18 23.45
C LYS A 256 5.08 19.11 23.66
N SER A 257 4.41 20.26 23.73
CA SER A 257 2.95 20.32 23.82
C SER A 257 2.23 19.74 22.60
N LEU A 258 2.79 19.90 21.39
CA LEU A 258 2.30 19.22 20.19
C LEU A 258 2.37 17.69 20.36
N ASN A 259 3.50 17.17 20.84
CA ASN A 259 3.68 15.73 21.05
C ASN A 259 2.68 15.17 22.08
N ASP A 260 2.44 15.89 23.19
CA ASP A 260 1.41 15.53 24.17
C ASP A 260 0.00 15.50 23.56
N GLN A 261 -0.32 16.45 22.68
CA GLN A 261 -1.61 16.50 21.98
C GLN A 261 -1.76 15.34 20.99
N LEU A 262 -0.72 15.02 20.23
CA LEU A 262 -0.70 13.88 19.31
C LEU A 262 -0.92 12.56 20.07
N GLU A 263 -0.25 12.38 21.21
CA GLU A 263 -0.47 11.23 22.09
C GLU A 263 -1.92 11.21 22.64
N GLY A 264 -2.42 12.36 23.08
CA GLY A 264 -3.79 12.50 23.59
C GLY A 264 -4.85 12.07 22.57
N ILE A 265 -4.72 12.49 21.31
CA ILE A 265 -5.62 12.07 20.23
C ILE A 265 -5.50 10.57 19.96
N ALA A 266 -4.29 10.01 19.96
CA ALA A 266 -4.10 8.57 19.76
C ALA A 266 -4.81 7.76 20.86
N ARG A 267 -4.73 8.18 22.13
CA ARG A 267 -5.44 7.57 23.25
C ARG A 267 -6.97 7.71 23.10
N GLN A 268 -7.46 8.89 22.75
CA GLN A 268 -8.90 9.11 22.52
C GLN A 268 -9.44 8.25 21.36
N ARG A 269 -8.69 8.15 20.25
CA ARG A 269 -9.05 7.27 19.13
C ARG A 269 -9.15 5.82 19.58
N ALA A 270 -8.19 5.34 20.37
CA ALA A 270 -8.22 3.97 20.90
C ALA A 270 -9.43 3.74 21.82
N GLN A 271 -9.75 4.70 22.69
CA GLN A 271 -10.91 4.63 23.57
C GLN A 271 -12.22 4.60 22.76
N LEU A 272 -12.41 5.54 21.83
CA LEU A 272 -13.62 5.60 21.01
C LEU A 272 -13.77 4.36 20.12
N ALA A 273 -12.67 3.79 19.62
CA ALA A 273 -12.69 2.52 18.88
C ALA A 273 -13.17 1.36 19.77
N SER A 274 -12.73 1.30 21.04
CA SER A 274 -13.18 0.27 21.99
C SER A 274 -14.67 0.40 22.35
N GLU A 275 -15.21 1.62 22.29
CA GLU A 275 -16.62 1.93 22.53
C GLU A 275 -17.46 1.91 21.24
N TYR A 276 -16.87 1.52 20.10
CA TYR A 276 -17.50 1.52 18.77
C TYR A 276 -18.07 2.89 18.32
N LYS A 277 -17.51 4.00 18.83
CA LYS A 277 -17.94 5.38 18.57
C LYS A 277 -17.23 6.00 17.35
N TRP A 278 -17.42 5.40 16.19
CA TRP A 278 -16.76 5.81 14.94
C TRP A 278 -17.08 7.25 14.50
N THR A 279 -18.32 7.72 14.74
CA THR A 279 -18.75 9.07 14.38
C THR A 279 -18.06 10.15 15.21
N GLU A 280 -17.87 9.90 16.51
CA GLU A 280 -17.14 10.82 17.40
C GLU A 280 -15.65 10.80 17.09
N MET A 281 -15.11 9.62 16.76
CA MET A 281 -13.71 9.48 16.35
C MET A 281 -13.39 10.30 15.09
N GLY A 282 -14.34 10.37 14.14
CA GLY A 282 -14.23 11.20 12.95
C GLY A 282 -14.27 12.72 13.20
N LYS A 283 -14.66 13.17 14.40
CA LYS A 283 -14.64 14.59 14.80
C LYS A 283 -13.33 15.01 15.46
N LEU A 284 -12.47 14.05 15.83
CA LEU A 284 -11.17 14.38 16.41
C LEU A 284 -10.29 15.08 15.38
N PRO A 285 -9.41 16.00 15.81
CA PRO A 285 -8.43 16.59 14.92
C PRO A 285 -7.59 15.50 14.26
N SER A 286 -7.18 15.75 13.02
CA SER A 286 -6.19 14.90 12.37
C SER A 286 -4.78 15.28 12.85
N GLU A 287 -3.84 14.34 12.76
CA GLU A 287 -2.46 14.59 13.21
C GLU A 287 -1.80 15.71 12.39
N ASP A 288 -2.06 15.74 11.08
CA ASP A 288 -1.58 16.79 10.18
C ASP A 288 -2.14 18.18 10.51
N GLU A 289 -3.37 18.27 11.02
CA GLU A 289 -3.99 19.53 11.42
C GLU A 289 -3.28 20.13 12.65
N LEU A 290 -2.96 19.31 13.64
CA LEU A 290 -2.24 19.75 14.84
C LEU A 290 -0.80 20.17 14.51
N ILE A 291 -0.11 19.39 13.68
CA ILE A 291 1.25 19.71 13.24
C ILE A 291 1.22 21.05 12.50
N LEU A 292 0.40 21.19 11.46
CA LEU A 292 0.33 22.41 10.65
C LEU A 292 -0.04 23.64 11.48
N LYS A 293 -0.98 23.50 12.43
CA LYS A 293 -1.33 24.57 13.36
C LYS A 293 -0.12 25.01 14.19
N THR A 294 0.65 24.07 14.73
CA THR A 294 1.85 24.38 15.54
C THR A 294 2.91 25.11 14.72
N TRP A 295 3.17 24.66 13.50
CA TRP A 295 4.15 25.30 12.61
C TRP A 295 3.72 26.71 12.18
N ASN A 296 2.43 26.94 11.93
CA ASN A 296 1.89 28.26 11.57
C ASN A 296 1.93 29.28 12.72
N GLU A 297 2.10 28.84 13.97
CA GLU A 297 2.26 29.74 15.12
C GLU A 297 3.71 30.25 15.27
N LEU A 298 4.66 29.67 14.53
CA LEU A 298 6.03 30.17 14.54
C LEU A 298 6.12 31.59 13.93
N PRO A 299 6.96 32.47 14.49
CA PRO A 299 7.23 33.78 13.93
C PRO A 299 7.78 33.70 12.52
N VAL A 300 7.63 34.79 11.76
CA VAL A 300 8.16 34.92 10.39
C VAL A 300 9.68 34.76 10.30
N THR A 301 10.40 34.80 11.42
CA THR A 301 11.84 34.50 11.49
C THR A 301 12.14 33.02 11.21
N TYR A 302 11.16 32.12 11.37
CA TYR A 302 11.27 30.68 11.08
C TYR A 302 10.62 30.31 9.74
N ARG A 303 10.69 31.21 8.75
CA ARG A 303 9.98 31.03 7.46
C ARG A 303 10.51 29.82 6.70
N THR A 304 11.81 29.54 6.76
CA THR A 304 12.42 28.43 6.02
C THR A 304 11.95 27.09 6.60
N MET A 305 11.90 27.03 7.93
CA MET A 305 11.30 25.97 8.73
C MET A 305 9.82 25.75 8.38
N GLN A 306 9.00 26.81 8.32
CA GLN A 306 7.59 26.71 7.93
C GLN A 306 7.39 26.20 6.49
N GLN A 307 8.25 26.61 5.55
CA GLN A 307 8.20 26.12 4.17
C GLN A 307 8.53 24.62 4.07
N CYS A 308 9.36 24.10 4.96
CA CYS A 308 9.64 22.67 5.09
C CYS A 308 8.39 21.88 5.49
N ASP A 309 7.69 22.31 6.54
CA ASP A 309 6.42 21.72 6.97
C ASP A 309 5.37 21.73 5.87
N GLU A 310 5.08 22.90 5.29
CA GLU A 310 4.08 22.96 4.23
C GLU A 310 4.46 22.11 3.01
N SER A 311 5.75 22.01 2.70
CA SER A 311 6.22 21.23 1.55
C SER A 311 6.05 19.75 1.75
N LEU A 312 6.24 19.25 2.97
CA LEU A 312 6.09 17.83 3.26
C LEU A 312 4.65 17.48 3.64
N ASN A 313 3.94 18.35 4.36
CA ASN A 313 2.53 18.20 4.72
C ASN A 313 1.58 18.24 3.51
N ALA A 314 1.83 19.13 2.53
CA ALA A 314 1.15 19.09 1.23
C ALA A 314 1.34 17.76 0.49
N CYS A 315 2.37 17.01 0.87
CA CYS A 315 2.71 15.73 0.29
C CYS A 315 2.35 14.52 1.16
N MET A 316 1.96 14.75 2.42
CA MET A 316 1.42 13.72 3.33
C MET A 316 -0.04 13.37 3.01
N LYS A 317 -0.80 14.30 2.40
CA LYS A 317 -2.12 13.98 1.87
C LYS A 317 -1.94 13.16 0.60
N LEU A 318 -2.27 11.87 0.63
CA LEU A 318 -2.65 11.08 -0.55
C LEU A 318 -3.92 11.67 -1.18
N ASN A 319 -3.86 12.91 -1.63
CA ASN A 319 -4.85 13.51 -2.49
C ASN A 319 -4.40 13.25 -3.91
N LEU A 320 -5.27 12.62 -4.71
CA LEU A 320 -5.14 12.64 -6.15
C LEU A 320 -5.03 14.10 -6.58
N THR A 321 -3.83 14.52 -6.93
CA THR A 321 -3.60 15.88 -7.40
C THR A 321 -4.40 16.05 -8.71
N LYS A 322 -5.01 17.22 -8.94
CA LYS A 322 -5.55 17.57 -10.26
C LYS A 322 -4.45 18.02 -11.24
N TYR A 323 -3.19 17.97 -10.81
CA TYR A 323 -2.06 18.31 -11.66
C TYR A 323 -1.92 17.21 -12.72
N GLU A 324 -2.07 17.61 -13.97
CA GLU A 324 -1.71 16.80 -15.12
C GLU A 324 -0.33 17.27 -15.60
N PRO A 325 0.74 16.49 -15.36
CA PRO A 325 2.01 16.65 -16.06
C PRO A 325 1.77 16.75 -17.58
N ASP A 326 2.69 17.38 -18.33
CA ASP A 326 2.64 17.30 -19.79
C ASP A 326 3.03 15.89 -20.25
N TYR A 327 2.04 14.99 -20.18
CA TYR A 327 2.18 13.59 -20.58
C TYR A 327 2.60 13.46 -22.04
N LYS A 328 2.33 14.45 -22.91
CA LYS A 328 2.76 14.39 -24.32
C LYS A 328 4.26 14.64 -24.45
N ALA A 329 4.81 15.58 -23.69
CA ALA A 329 6.25 15.82 -23.68
C ALA A 329 7.02 14.64 -23.05
N ILE A 330 6.53 14.12 -21.92
CA ILE A 330 7.11 12.96 -21.24
C ILE A 330 7.01 11.71 -22.12
N SER A 331 5.84 11.44 -22.70
CA SER A 331 5.62 10.28 -23.57
C SER A 331 6.45 10.33 -24.85
N LYS A 332 6.63 11.51 -25.48
CA LYS A 332 7.52 11.65 -26.64
C LYS A 332 8.96 11.27 -26.32
N SER A 333 9.44 11.65 -25.12
CA SER A 333 10.78 11.30 -24.64
C SER A 333 10.91 9.79 -24.34
N MET A 334 9.83 9.16 -23.87
CA MET A 334 9.77 7.69 -23.70
C MET A 334 9.69 6.94 -25.04
N GLN A 335 8.96 7.46 -26.03
CA GLN A 335 8.73 6.84 -27.34
C GLN A 335 9.93 6.93 -28.29
N GLN A 336 10.82 7.91 -28.12
CA GLN A 336 12.03 8.06 -28.95
C GLN A 336 13.01 6.88 -28.84
N VAL A 337 12.80 5.89 -27.95
CA VAL A 337 13.70 4.73 -27.82
C VAL A 337 13.01 3.36 -27.87
N TYR A 338 11.69 3.31 -27.98
CA TYR A 338 10.96 2.05 -28.19
C TYR A 338 10.28 2.06 -29.56
N ALA A 339 11.05 1.74 -30.60
CA ALA A 339 10.50 1.20 -31.84
C ALA A 339 10.14 -0.29 -31.65
N PRO A 340 9.10 -0.79 -32.33
CA PRO A 340 8.09 -1.65 -31.71
C PRO A 340 8.38 -3.15 -31.83
N HIS A 341 8.37 -3.85 -30.70
CA HIS A 341 7.89 -5.22 -30.66
C HIS A 341 6.73 -5.32 -29.65
N THR A 342 5.53 -5.22 -30.22
CA THR A 342 4.26 -5.83 -29.78
C THR A 342 3.97 -5.84 -28.28
N TRP A 343 3.24 -4.83 -27.80
CA TRP A 343 2.31 -4.98 -26.68
C TRP A 343 0.93 -4.39 -27.04
N CYS A 344 -0.07 -5.27 -27.10
CA CYS A 344 -1.47 -4.96 -27.32
C CYS A 344 -2.06 -4.22 -26.12
N TYR A 345 -2.38 -2.93 -26.26
CA TYR A 345 -3.30 -2.25 -25.35
C TYR A 345 -4.74 -2.71 -25.64
N HIS A 346 -5.29 -3.56 -24.79
CA HIS A 346 -6.75 -3.66 -24.63
C HIS A 346 -7.22 -2.41 -23.87
N GLN A 347 -7.82 -1.46 -24.59
CA GLN A 347 -8.58 -0.36 -23.99
C GLN A 347 -9.75 -0.91 -23.18
N LEU A 348 -9.66 -0.84 -21.85
CA LEU A 348 -10.81 -0.96 -20.97
C LEU A 348 -11.79 0.19 -21.27
N HIS A 349 -12.99 -0.20 -21.68
CA HIS A 349 -14.11 0.66 -22.01
C HIS A 349 -14.60 1.44 -20.78
N SER A 350 -14.46 2.77 -20.79
CA SER A 350 -15.42 3.65 -20.10
C SER A 350 -16.77 3.67 -20.84
N PRO A 351 -17.91 3.73 -20.13
CA PRO A 351 -19.24 3.61 -20.73
C PRO A 351 -19.58 4.82 -21.61
N LYS A 352 -19.92 4.55 -22.88
CA LYS A 352 -20.32 5.58 -23.86
C LYS A 352 -21.62 6.27 -23.44
N PRO A 353 -21.75 7.60 -23.62
CA PRO A 353 -23.02 8.30 -23.38
C PRO A 353 -24.07 7.91 -24.45
N GLU A 354 -25.21 7.40 -23.98
CA GLU A 354 -26.35 6.89 -24.77
C GLU A 354 -27.00 7.91 -25.75
N LYS A 355 -26.58 9.17 -25.76
CA LYS A 355 -27.23 10.22 -26.57
C LYS A 355 -26.91 10.15 -28.08
N LYS A 356 -25.89 9.38 -28.52
CA LYS A 356 -25.54 9.24 -29.96
C LYS A 356 -26.28 8.10 -30.71
N LYS A 357 -26.81 7.08 -30.01
CA LYS A 357 -27.56 5.97 -30.65
C LYS A 357 -28.98 6.37 -31.06
N LYS A 358 -29.67 7.24 -30.30
CA LYS A 358 -31.01 7.74 -30.65
C LYS A 358 -31.02 8.65 -31.90
N LYS A 359 -29.99 9.50 -32.11
CA LYS A 359 -29.85 10.34 -33.32
C LYS A 359 -29.57 9.53 -34.60
N LYS A 360 -28.76 8.45 -34.54
CA LYS A 360 -28.52 7.54 -35.68
C LYS A 360 -29.76 6.68 -36.02
N LYS A 361 -30.52 6.20 -35.02
CA LYS A 361 -31.80 5.48 -35.27
C LYS A 361 -32.88 6.39 -35.88
N LYS A 362 -33.00 7.65 -35.46
CA LYS A 362 -33.92 8.63 -36.08
C LYS A 362 -33.52 8.99 -37.52
N LYS A 363 -32.22 9.16 -37.83
CA LYS A 363 -31.76 9.39 -39.22
C LYS A 363 -31.95 8.16 -40.13
N LYS A 364 -31.75 6.92 -39.64
CA LYS A 364 -32.03 5.69 -40.41
C LYS A 364 -33.53 5.45 -40.63
N LYS A 365 -34.41 5.76 -39.66
CA LYS A 365 -35.87 5.69 -39.86
C LYS A 365 -36.38 6.75 -40.85
N LYS A 366 -35.84 7.99 -40.85
CA LYS A 366 -36.18 9.01 -41.88
C LYS A 366 -35.70 8.61 -43.29
N LYS A 367 -34.51 8.00 -43.44
CA LYS A 367 -34.05 7.48 -44.75
C LYS A 367 -34.86 6.27 -45.24
N LYS A 368 -35.30 5.35 -44.37
CA LYS A 368 -36.19 4.24 -44.75
C LYS A 368 -37.61 4.69 -45.13
N LYS A 369 -38.16 5.74 -44.49
CA LYS A 369 -39.47 6.30 -44.87
C LYS A 369 -39.43 7.04 -46.22
N LYS A 370 -38.32 7.73 -46.55
CA LYS A 370 -38.13 8.35 -47.87
C LYS A 370 -37.91 7.33 -49.00
N LYS A 371 -37.32 6.16 -48.72
CA LYS A 371 -37.19 5.08 -49.72
C LYS A 371 -38.52 4.36 -49.99
N LYS A 372 -39.38 4.17 -48.97
CA LYS A 372 -40.68 3.52 -49.15
C LYS A 372 -41.77 4.37 -49.81
N ASN A 373 -41.64 5.70 -49.81
CA ASN A 373 -42.57 6.61 -50.52
C ASN A 373 -42.08 6.97 -51.93
N GLY A 374 -40.95 6.43 -52.40
CA GLY A 374 -40.44 6.59 -53.76
C GLY A 374 -40.64 5.36 -54.66
N GLU A 375 -41.26 4.29 -54.15
CA GLU A 375 -41.59 3.04 -54.86
C GLU A 375 -43.12 2.78 -54.90
N LYS A 376 -43.92 3.85 -54.71
CA LYS A 376 -45.36 3.86 -55.00
C LYS A 376 -45.70 5.17 -55.72
N ASN A 377 -45.21 5.29 -56.95
CA ASN A 377 -46.05 5.65 -58.09
C ASN A 377 -46.17 4.38 -58.92
#